data_AF-A0A0D1EKW1-F1
#
_entry.id   AF-A0A0D1EKW1-F1
#
_cell.length_a   1.000
_cell.length_b   1.000
_cell.length_c   1.000
_cell.angle_alpha   90.00
_cell.angle_beta   90.00
_cell.angle_gamma   90.00
#
_symmetry.space_group_name_H-M   'P 1'
#
loop_
_entity.id
_entity.type
_entity.pdbx_description
1 polymer ?
#
loop_
_entity_poly.entity_id
_entity_poly.type
_entity_poly.pdbx_seq_one_letter_code
_entity_poly.pdbx_strand_id
1 'polypeptide(L)'
;MVRLVVLLLLCAVPARADYVLNNLRFTLWHEAGHAVIDQMDVPIRGPEEAIADGFALMLAARLLGPDEMAQLLSDVAEQARRDAVDEVFDAWSPYMPGAQRVAWLICVGYGLSPSARPLARALGLPPQKESHCLDAARRITGGWDEILAAQGPHDGSTSFRAYGYDRTLRLLQEDLLRLNRTIRLPRQVPVVVERCGEDNAFYYPEEEEIVFCEEMLPALKARRTKTP
;
A
#
# COMPACT_ATOMS: atom_id res chain seq x y z
N MET A 1 10.28 52.07 13.82
CA MET A 1 10.88 50.75 13.49
C MET A 1 9.77 49.71 13.51
N VAL A 2 9.22 49.36 12.35
CA VAL A 2 8.16 48.34 12.22
C VAL A 2 8.84 46.99 12.09
N ARG A 3 8.69 46.11 13.09
CA ARG A 3 9.18 44.73 13.04
C ARG A 3 8.16 43.90 12.26
N LEU A 4 8.53 43.54 11.03
CA LEU A 4 7.79 42.58 10.21
C LEU A 4 8.02 41.18 10.79
N VAL A 5 6.99 40.61 11.42
CA VAL A 5 7.01 39.20 11.83
C VAL A 5 6.58 38.37 10.62
N VAL A 6 7.53 37.67 10.01
CA VAL A 6 7.25 36.67 8.98
C VAL A 6 6.68 35.45 9.69
N LEU A 7 5.37 35.24 9.54
CA LEU A 7 4.69 34.04 9.99
C LEU A 7 5.03 32.91 9.00
N LEU A 8 5.98 32.04 9.37
CA LEU A 8 6.19 30.76 8.70
C LEU A 8 4.97 29.88 8.99
N LEU A 9 4.01 29.89 8.07
CA LEU A 9 2.98 28.85 8.00
C LEU A 9 3.67 27.54 7.61
N LEU A 10 4.11 26.78 8.63
CA LEU A 10 4.27 25.34 8.51
C LEU A 10 2.87 24.78 8.24
N CYS A 11 2.55 24.57 6.97
CA CYS A 11 1.42 23.73 6.58
C CYS A 11 1.75 22.29 7.00
N ALA A 12 1.55 21.98 8.29
CA ALA A 12 1.39 20.60 8.71
C ALA A 12 0.12 20.10 8.02
N VAL A 13 0.29 19.23 7.01
CA VAL A 13 -0.84 18.49 6.44
C VAL A 13 -1.54 17.81 7.62
N PRO A 14 -2.85 18.00 7.81
CA PRO A 14 -3.50 17.50 9.00
C PRO A 14 -3.56 15.97 8.94
N ALA A 15 -3.22 15.31 10.05
CA ALA A 15 -3.32 13.86 10.30
C ALA A 15 -4.68 13.18 9.93
N ARG A 16 -5.67 13.96 9.48
CA ARG A 16 -7.02 13.57 9.06
C ARG A 16 -7.14 13.20 7.58
N ALA A 17 -6.22 13.64 6.72
CA ALA A 17 -6.15 13.23 5.31
C ALA A 17 -5.48 11.86 5.15
N ASP A 18 -4.69 11.46 6.15
CA ASP A 18 -3.71 10.40 6.03
C ASP A 18 -4.34 9.00 6.11
N TYR A 19 -5.29 8.71 7.02
CA TYR A 19 -5.89 7.35 7.11
C TYR A 19 -6.54 6.87 5.81
N VAL A 20 -7.42 7.70 5.22
CA VAL A 20 -8.15 7.32 3.99
C VAL A 20 -7.17 7.23 2.82
N LEU A 21 -6.28 8.21 2.69
CA LEU A 21 -5.30 8.22 1.61
C LEU A 21 -4.29 7.07 1.74
N ASN A 22 -3.79 6.78 2.94
CA ASN A 22 -2.82 5.71 3.18
C ASN A 22 -3.41 4.33 2.90
N ASN A 23 -4.68 4.08 3.26
CA ASN A 23 -5.34 2.83 2.93
C ASN A 23 -5.63 2.70 1.43
N LEU A 24 -6.08 3.76 0.76
CA LEU A 24 -6.24 3.76 -0.71
C LEU A 24 -4.89 3.57 -1.42
N ARG A 25 -3.85 4.26 -0.96
CA ARG A 25 -2.48 4.19 -1.49
C ARG A 25 -1.92 2.78 -1.34
N PHE A 26 -2.02 2.20 -0.15
CA PHE A 26 -1.56 0.84 0.10
C PHE A 26 -2.27 -0.16 -0.81
N THR A 27 -3.59 -0.02 -0.95
CA THR A 27 -4.40 -0.85 -1.85
C THR A 27 -3.97 -0.68 -3.29
N LEU A 28 -3.81 0.55 -3.79
CA LEU A 28 -3.33 0.80 -5.16
C LEU A 28 -1.96 0.16 -5.40
N TRP A 29 -1.04 0.27 -4.44
CA TRP A 29 0.30 -0.29 -4.56
C TRP A 29 0.31 -1.82 -4.43
N HIS A 30 -0.64 -2.39 -3.71
CA HIS A 30 -0.88 -3.83 -3.65
C HIS A 30 -1.36 -4.35 -5.02
N GLU A 31 -2.39 -3.74 -5.60
CA GLU A 31 -2.90 -4.12 -6.93
C GLU A 31 -1.86 -3.90 -8.04
N ALA A 32 -1.04 -2.84 -7.91
CA ALA A 32 0.10 -2.65 -8.80
C ALA A 32 1.15 -3.78 -8.67
N GLY A 33 1.24 -4.42 -7.51
CA GLY A 33 2.05 -5.62 -7.30
C GLY A 33 1.53 -6.79 -8.14
N HIS A 34 0.24 -7.06 -8.12
CA HIS A 34 -0.38 -8.07 -8.99
C HIS A 34 -0.14 -7.79 -10.48
N ALA A 35 -0.31 -6.53 -10.90
CA ALA A 35 -0.02 -6.15 -12.28
C ALA A 35 1.45 -6.38 -12.70
N VAL A 36 2.41 -6.17 -11.78
CA VAL A 36 3.81 -6.51 -12.03
C VAL A 36 3.99 -8.02 -12.09
N ILE A 37 3.35 -8.79 -11.20
CA ILE A 37 3.44 -10.25 -11.19
C ILE A 37 2.97 -10.83 -12.51
N ASP A 38 1.78 -10.43 -12.95
CA ASP A 38 1.15 -10.91 -14.17
C ASP A 38 1.95 -10.52 -15.42
N GLN A 39 2.15 -9.21 -15.66
CA GLN A 39 2.71 -8.78 -16.94
C GLN A 39 4.21 -9.07 -17.10
N MET A 40 4.93 -9.27 -16.00
CA MET A 40 6.36 -9.61 -16.02
C MET A 40 6.62 -11.11 -15.82
N ASP A 41 5.57 -11.94 -15.76
CA ASP A 41 5.66 -13.39 -15.53
C ASP A 41 6.54 -13.73 -14.33
N VAL A 42 6.28 -13.04 -13.20
CA VAL A 42 7.11 -13.16 -12.00
C VAL A 42 6.91 -14.54 -11.39
N PRO A 43 7.97 -15.35 -11.21
CA PRO A 43 7.85 -16.63 -10.55
C PRO A 43 7.62 -16.45 -9.05
N ILE A 44 6.36 -16.55 -8.61
CA ILE A 44 5.98 -16.41 -7.20
C ILE A 44 6.36 -17.67 -6.39
N ARG A 45 6.86 -17.44 -5.18
CA ARG A 45 7.16 -18.51 -4.20
C ARG A 45 6.51 -18.18 -2.87
N GLY A 46 5.27 -18.62 -2.70
CA GLY A 46 4.44 -18.36 -1.53
C GLY A 46 3.06 -17.83 -1.91
N PRO A 47 2.23 -17.44 -0.93
CA PRO A 47 0.94 -16.81 -1.19
C PRO A 47 1.12 -15.48 -1.93
N GLU A 48 0.45 -15.31 -3.07
CA GLU A 48 0.59 -14.14 -3.94
C GLU A 48 0.22 -12.83 -3.23
N GLU A 49 -0.89 -12.84 -2.48
CA GLU A 49 -1.36 -11.73 -1.65
C GLU A 49 -0.28 -11.20 -0.68
N ALA A 50 0.49 -12.11 -0.07
CA ALA A 50 1.55 -11.72 0.85
C ALA A 50 2.75 -11.10 0.11
N ILE A 51 2.98 -11.54 -1.13
CA ILE A 51 4.01 -10.99 -2.03
C ILE A 51 3.58 -9.59 -2.50
N ALA A 52 2.31 -9.39 -2.84
CA ALA A 52 1.72 -8.10 -3.21
C ALA A 52 1.72 -7.11 -2.03
N ASP A 53 1.33 -7.53 -0.81
CA ASP A 53 1.47 -6.71 0.40
C ASP A 53 2.93 -6.31 0.66
N GLY A 54 3.86 -7.25 0.46
CA GLY A 54 5.30 -6.99 0.58
C GLY A 54 5.80 -5.95 -0.44
N PHE A 55 5.30 -6.02 -1.68
CA PHE A 55 5.57 -5.04 -2.73
C PHE A 55 5.09 -3.64 -2.34
N ALA A 56 3.85 -3.53 -1.87
CA ALA A 56 3.27 -2.26 -1.45
C ALA A 56 4.06 -1.62 -0.30
N LEU A 57 4.46 -2.39 0.71
CA LEU A 57 5.30 -1.90 1.80
C LEU A 57 6.71 -1.50 1.33
N MET A 58 7.30 -2.26 0.41
CA MET A 58 8.60 -1.91 -0.16
C MET A 58 8.53 -0.58 -0.93
N LEU A 59 7.50 -0.38 -1.76
CA LEU A 59 7.28 0.90 -2.44
C LEU A 59 7.10 2.02 -1.43
N ALA A 60 6.30 1.81 -0.39
CA ALA A 60 6.12 2.77 0.69
C ALA A 60 7.45 3.18 1.33
N ALA A 61 8.29 2.21 1.70
CA ALA A 61 9.59 2.47 2.29
C ALA A 61 10.57 3.21 1.36
N ARG A 62 10.43 3.05 0.04
CA ARG A 62 11.28 3.74 -0.95
C ARG A 62 10.80 5.15 -1.31
N LEU A 63 9.49 5.35 -1.31
CA LEU A 63 8.87 6.53 -1.90
C LEU A 63 8.38 7.53 -0.84
N LEU A 64 8.19 7.09 0.41
CA LEU A 64 7.73 7.92 1.52
C LEU A 64 8.89 8.25 2.48
N GLY A 65 8.81 9.40 3.15
CA GLY A 65 9.70 9.71 4.27
C GLY A 65 9.46 8.79 5.47
N PRO A 66 10.39 8.71 6.44
CA PRO A 66 10.24 7.83 7.60
C PRO A 66 8.96 8.04 8.40
N ASP A 67 8.54 9.30 8.59
CA ASP A 67 7.32 9.65 9.33
C ASP A 67 6.05 9.29 8.54
N GLU A 68 6.04 9.53 7.22
CA GLU A 68 4.94 9.14 6.34
C GLU A 68 4.78 7.61 6.27
N MET A 69 5.90 6.87 6.19
CA MET A 69 5.91 5.40 6.24
C MET A 69 5.39 4.89 7.59
N ALA A 70 5.77 5.52 8.70
CA ALA A 70 5.27 5.16 10.02
C ALA A 70 3.76 5.40 10.14
N GLN A 71 3.26 6.54 9.63
CA GLN A 71 1.83 6.84 9.63
C GLN A 71 1.06 5.86 8.72
N LEU A 72 1.58 5.57 7.53
CA LEU A 72 1.00 4.57 6.64
C LEU A 72 0.92 3.21 7.33
N LEU A 73 2.02 2.74 7.94
CA LEU A 73 2.04 1.47 8.65
C LEU A 73 1.01 1.41 9.78
N SER A 74 0.85 2.52 10.54
CA SER A 74 -0.16 2.61 11.58
C SER A 74 -1.58 2.50 11.00
N ASP A 75 -1.88 3.24 9.95
CA ASP A 75 -3.22 3.32 9.36
C ASP A 75 -3.64 2.02 8.67
N VAL A 76 -2.72 1.35 7.95
CA VAL A 76 -3.00 0.07 7.28
C VAL A 76 -3.08 -1.08 8.28
N ALA A 77 -2.27 -1.06 9.35
CA ALA A 77 -2.39 -2.05 10.42
C ALA A 77 -3.70 -1.87 11.21
N GLU A 78 -4.16 -0.63 11.39
CA GLU A 78 -5.48 -0.37 11.98
C GLU A 78 -6.61 -0.91 11.09
N GLN A 79 -6.61 -0.59 9.80
CA GLN A 79 -7.62 -1.09 8.86
C GLN A 79 -7.61 -2.62 8.80
N ALA A 80 -6.44 -3.24 8.64
CA ALA A 80 -6.32 -4.69 8.60
C ALA A 80 -6.80 -5.37 9.90
N ARG A 81 -6.63 -4.73 11.07
CA ARG A 81 -7.22 -5.24 12.32
C ARG A 81 -8.74 -5.17 12.31
N ARG A 82 -9.33 -4.09 11.76
CA ARG A 82 -10.78 -3.95 11.66
C ARG A 82 -11.35 -5.02 10.73
N ASP A 83 -10.70 -5.27 9.61
CA ASP A 83 -11.11 -6.31 8.67
C ASP A 83 -11.01 -7.71 9.29
N ALA A 84 -9.95 -7.96 10.08
CA ALA A 84 -9.76 -9.22 10.78
C ALA A 84 -10.77 -9.49 11.92
N VAL A 85 -11.50 -8.49 12.43
CA VAL A 85 -12.49 -8.67 13.50
C VAL A 85 -13.75 -9.36 13.00
N ASP A 86 -14.21 -8.97 11.80
CA ASP A 86 -15.44 -9.49 11.20
C ASP A 86 -15.17 -10.69 10.28
N GLU A 87 -13.91 -11.08 10.12
CA GLU A 87 -13.47 -12.18 9.27
C GLU A 87 -13.86 -13.55 9.86
N VAL A 88 -14.51 -14.36 9.03
CA VAL A 88 -14.70 -15.79 9.31
C VAL A 88 -13.54 -16.53 8.67
N PHE A 89 -12.75 -17.23 9.50
CA PHE A 89 -11.63 -18.03 9.01
C PHE A 89 -12.10 -19.08 7.99
N ASP A 90 -11.59 -18.97 6.77
CA ASP A 90 -11.76 -19.95 5.70
C ASP A 90 -10.41 -20.54 5.33
N ALA A 91 -10.25 -21.85 5.57
CA ALA A 91 -9.01 -22.57 5.29
C ALA A 91 -8.75 -22.76 3.78
N TRP A 92 -9.76 -22.51 2.92
CA TRP A 92 -9.65 -22.59 1.46
C TRP A 92 -9.48 -21.23 0.80
N SER A 93 -9.53 -20.16 1.58
CA SER A 93 -9.31 -18.81 1.07
C SER A 93 -7.91 -18.69 0.48
N PRO A 94 -7.75 -18.05 -0.70
CA PRO A 94 -6.44 -17.69 -1.23
C PRO A 94 -5.78 -16.58 -0.39
N TYR A 95 -6.56 -15.84 0.40
CA TYR A 95 -6.08 -14.77 1.26
C TYR A 95 -5.52 -15.30 2.58
N MET A 96 -4.47 -14.64 3.05
CA MET A 96 -3.94 -14.88 4.39
C MET A 96 -5.00 -14.52 5.45
N PRO A 97 -5.15 -15.31 6.54
CA PRO A 97 -6.03 -14.94 7.64
C PRO A 97 -5.70 -13.53 8.15
N GLY A 98 -6.69 -12.68 8.41
CA GLY A 98 -6.48 -11.26 8.67
C GLY A 98 -5.60 -10.99 9.89
N ALA A 99 -5.68 -11.81 10.94
CA ALA A 99 -4.76 -11.73 12.07
C ALA A 99 -3.28 -11.98 11.67
N GLN A 100 -3.05 -12.89 10.72
CA GLN A 100 -1.71 -13.09 10.14
C GLN A 100 -1.32 -11.93 9.21
N ARG A 101 -2.25 -11.38 8.42
CA ARG A 101 -2.00 -10.20 7.57
C ARG A 101 -1.56 -9.01 8.41
N VAL A 102 -2.24 -8.72 9.52
CA VAL A 102 -1.83 -7.68 10.49
C VAL A 102 -0.40 -7.91 10.97
N ALA A 103 -0.06 -9.14 11.38
CA ALA A 103 1.28 -9.47 11.85
C ALA A 103 2.34 -9.34 10.74
N TRP A 104 1.99 -9.72 9.49
CA TRP A 104 2.84 -9.58 8.31
C TRP A 104 3.15 -8.12 8.02
N LEU A 105 2.13 -7.25 7.98
CA LEU A 105 2.27 -5.82 7.74
C LEU A 105 3.21 -5.17 8.76
N ILE A 106 3.00 -5.43 10.05
CA ILE A 106 3.84 -4.89 11.13
C ILE A 106 5.28 -5.40 11.02
N CYS A 107 5.46 -6.70 10.75
CA CYS A 107 6.77 -7.32 10.67
C CYS A 107 7.58 -6.77 9.49
N VAL A 108 7.02 -6.80 8.28
CA VAL A 108 7.70 -6.30 7.08
C VAL A 108 7.89 -4.79 7.16
N GLY A 109 6.88 -4.04 7.60
CA GLY A 109 6.97 -2.59 7.79
C GLY A 109 8.10 -2.20 8.75
N TYR A 110 8.26 -2.91 9.87
CA TYR A 110 9.40 -2.73 10.77
C TYR A 110 10.73 -3.05 10.10
N GLY A 111 10.82 -4.18 9.40
CA GLY A 111 12.06 -4.60 8.75
C GLY A 111 12.53 -3.62 7.67
N LEU A 112 11.59 -2.97 6.97
CA LEU A 112 11.85 -1.94 5.97
C LEU A 112 12.17 -0.56 6.58
N SER A 113 11.62 -0.26 7.76
CA SER A 113 11.87 0.99 8.49
C SER A 113 12.21 0.73 9.96
N PRO A 114 13.46 0.32 10.28
CA PRO A 114 13.82 -0.04 11.65
C PRO A 114 13.74 1.12 12.66
N SER A 115 13.74 2.38 12.19
CA SER A 115 13.50 3.57 13.02
C SER A 115 12.09 3.57 13.63
N ALA A 116 11.12 2.90 12.99
CA ALA A 116 9.77 2.74 13.49
C ALA A 116 9.64 1.66 14.58
N ARG A 117 10.74 1.14 15.16
CA ARG A 117 10.71 0.12 16.23
C ARG A 117 9.72 0.44 17.36
N PRO A 118 9.65 1.66 17.92
CA PRO A 118 8.70 1.96 18.99
C PRO A 118 7.24 1.77 18.55
N LEU A 119 6.91 2.24 17.33
CA LEU A 119 5.59 2.05 16.73
C LEU A 119 5.31 0.57 16.48
N ALA A 120 6.24 -0.17 15.87
CA ALA A 120 6.06 -1.58 15.59
C ALA A 120 5.77 -2.39 16.87
N ARG A 121 6.47 -2.08 17.97
CA ARG A 121 6.20 -2.69 19.29
C ARG A 121 4.83 -2.28 19.84
N ALA A 122 4.44 -1.01 19.70
CA ALA A 122 3.11 -0.54 20.10
C ALA A 122 1.99 -1.23 19.28
N LEU A 123 2.26 -1.56 18.03
CA LEU A 123 1.37 -2.34 17.17
C LEU A 123 1.41 -3.86 17.49
N GLY A 124 2.26 -4.32 18.40
CA GLY A 124 2.27 -5.70 18.88
C GLY A 124 3.38 -6.58 18.30
N LEU A 125 4.42 -6.02 17.68
CA LEU A 125 5.61 -6.78 17.29
C LEU A 125 6.33 -7.36 18.52
N PRO A 126 6.45 -8.70 18.65
CA PRO A 126 7.21 -9.29 19.75
C PRO A 126 8.72 -9.03 19.56
N PRO A 127 9.47 -8.60 20.61
CA PRO A 127 10.90 -8.33 20.49
C PRO A 127 11.72 -9.49 19.92
N GLN A 128 11.32 -10.73 20.19
CA GLN A 128 11.99 -11.95 19.73
C GLN A 128 11.83 -12.18 18.22
N LYS A 129 10.90 -11.48 17.56
CA LYS A 129 10.66 -11.58 16.11
C LYS A 129 11.37 -10.49 15.30
N GLU A 130 12.00 -9.50 15.94
CA GLU A 130 12.64 -8.37 15.25
C GLU A 130 13.67 -8.83 14.20
N SER A 131 14.54 -9.79 14.53
CA SER A 131 15.54 -10.31 13.58
C SER A 131 14.89 -10.99 12.36
N HIS A 132 13.86 -11.82 12.61
CA HIS A 132 13.09 -12.45 11.56
C HIS A 132 12.43 -11.43 10.62
N CYS A 133 11.92 -10.33 11.17
CA CYS A 133 11.29 -9.26 10.40
C CYS A 133 12.28 -8.49 9.53
N LEU A 134 13.50 -8.24 10.03
CA LEU A 134 14.59 -7.68 9.21
C LEU A 134 14.98 -8.62 8.07
N ASP A 135 15.01 -9.93 8.31
CA ASP A 135 15.27 -10.93 7.27
C ASP A 135 14.16 -10.99 6.21
N ALA A 136 12.90 -10.93 6.64
CA ALA A 136 11.74 -10.90 5.74
C ALA A 136 11.79 -9.68 4.82
N ALA A 137 12.03 -8.48 5.38
CA ALA A 137 12.15 -7.26 4.61
C ALA A 137 13.30 -7.34 3.59
N ARG A 138 14.48 -7.84 3.98
CA ARG A 138 15.61 -8.03 3.05
C ARG A 138 15.29 -8.96 1.87
N ARG A 139 14.51 -10.02 2.10
CA ARG A 139 14.10 -10.96 1.05
C ARG A 139 13.10 -10.32 0.09
N ILE A 140 12.11 -9.60 0.63
CA ILE A 140 11.12 -8.86 -0.17
C ILE A 140 11.81 -7.82 -1.05
N THR A 141 12.67 -6.97 -0.46
CA THR A 141 13.39 -5.94 -1.23
C THR A 141 14.26 -6.55 -2.31
N GLY A 142 15.02 -7.59 -1.97
CA GLY A 142 15.94 -8.24 -2.92
C GLY A 142 15.24 -8.88 -4.11
N GLY A 143 14.12 -9.59 -3.86
CA GLY A 143 13.34 -10.22 -4.93
C GLY A 143 12.73 -9.20 -5.89
N TRP A 144 12.13 -8.15 -5.35
CA TRP A 144 11.54 -7.09 -6.16
C TRP A 144 12.57 -6.19 -6.84
N ASP A 145 13.73 -5.97 -6.24
CA ASP A 145 14.83 -5.23 -6.88
C ASP A 145 15.31 -5.92 -8.17
N GLU A 146 15.42 -7.25 -8.16
CA GLU A 146 15.81 -8.01 -9.35
C GLU A 146 14.78 -7.84 -10.47
N ILE A 147 13.48 -7.96 -10.14
CA ILE A 147 12.37 -7.82 -11.09
C ILE A 147 12.31 -6.39 -11.67
N LEU A 148 12.36 -5.37 -10.81
CA LEU A 148 12.27 -3.98 -11.24
C LEU A 148 13.53 -3.53 -12.01
N ALA A 149 14.73 -4.01 -11.65
CA ALA A 149 15.94 -3.71 -12.39
C ALA A 149 15.94 -4.28 -13.82
N ALA A 150 15.27 -5.41 -14.03
CA ALA A 150 15.11 -6.02 -15.35
C ALA A 150 14.29 -5.16 -16.33
N GLN A 151 13.53 -4.17 -15.83
CA GLN A 151 12.77 -3.23 -16.66
C GLN A 151 13.68 -2.24 -17.40
N GLY A 152 14.96 -2.11 -17.07
CA GLY A 152 15.85 -1.15 -17.71
C GLY A 152 15.46 0.31 -17.45
N PRO A 153 16.07 1.29 -18.15
CA PRO A 153 15.83 2.70 -17.90
C PRO A 153 14.40 3.13 -18.28
N HIS A 154 13.86 4.08 -17.53
CA HIS A 154 12.55 4.67 -17.80
C HIS A 154 12.56 5.44 -19.13
N ASP A 155 11.59 5.16 -20.01
CA ASP A 155 11.46 5.74 -21.36
C ASP A 155 10.39 6.84 -21.45
N GLY A 156 9.68 7.10 -20.34
CA GLY A 156 8.58 8.07 -20.27
C GLY A 156 7.21 7.45 -20.53
N SER A 157 7.13 6.12 -20.71
CA SER A 157 5.86 5.40 -20.78
C SER A 157 5.04 5.54 -19.49
N THR A 158 3.73 5.33 -19.61
CA THR A 158 2.78 5.36 -18.50
C THR A 158 2.23 3.96 -18.32
N SER A 159 2.69 3.26 -17.28
CA SER A 159 2.25 1.91 -16.91
C SER A 159 0.87 1.90 -16.29
N PHE A 160 0.54 2.88 -15.44
CA PHE A 160 -0.75 2.95 -14.73
C PHE A 160 -1.49 4.23 -15.12
N ARG A 161 -2.70 4.12 -15.64
CA ARG A 161 -3.47 5.30 -16.08
C ARG A 161 -4.84 5.30 -15.45
N ALA A 162 -5.17 6.39 -14.75
CA ALA A 162 -6.54 6.63 -14.29
C ALA A 162 -7.48 6.90 -15.47
N TYR A 163 -8.62 6.22 -15.50
CA TYR A 163 -9.71 6.49 -16.45
C TYR A 163 -10.97 6.90 -15.69
N GLY A 164 -11.53 8.06 -16.06
CA GLY A 164 -12.71 8.64 -15.42
C GLY A 164 -12.41 9.80 -14.47
N TYR A 165 -13.48 10.35 -13.87
CA TYR A 165 -13.43 11.54 -13.00
C TYR A 165 -13.97 11.24 -11.60
N ASP A 166 -13.47 10.19 -10.95
CA ASP A 166 -13.89 9.81 -9.60
C ASP A 166 -13.05 10.51 -8.49
N ARG A 167 -13.62 10.61 -7.28
CA ARG A 167 -12.93 11.18 -6.11
C ARG A 167 -11.76 10.33 -5.64
N THR A 168 -11.87 9.01 -5.68
CA THR A 168 -10.79 8.05 -5.36
C THR A 168 -9.59 8.27 -6.29
N LEU A 169 -9.84 8.32 -7.61
CA LEU A 169 -8.78 8.58 -8.60
C LEU A 169 -8.11 9.94 -8.40
N ARG A 170 -8.86 10.98 -8.01
CA ARG A 170 -8.28 12.29 -7.67
C ARG A 170 -7.40 12.23 -6.42
N LEU A 171 -7.76 11.45 -5.41
CA LEU A 171 -6.93 11.28 -4.21
C LEU A 171 -5.64 10.50 -4.53
N LEU A 172 -5.71 9.54 -5.45
CA LEU A 172 -4.59 8.69 -5.86
C LEU A 172 -3.71 9.28 -6.96
N GLN A 173 -3.96 10.52 -7.41
CA GLN A 173 -3.25 11.11 -8.53
C GLN A 173 -1.73 11.16 -8.30
N GLU A 174 -1.28 11.55 -7.11
CA GLU A 174 0.14 11.58 -6.77
C GLU A 174 0.76 10.18 -6.72
N ASP A 175 -0.01 9.19 -6.26
CA ASP A 175 0.44 7.80 -6.14
C ASP A 175 0.57 7.12 -7.51
N LEU A 176 -0.34 7.41 -8.45
CA LEU A 176 -0.20 7.01 -9.85
C LEU A 176 1.04 7.64 -10.49
N LEU A 177 1.34 8.92 -10.21
CA LEU A 177 2.58 9.55 -10.68
C LEU A 177 3.84 8.90 -10.09
N ARG A 178 3.79 8.47 -8.82
CA ARG A 178 4.89 7.75 -8.16
C ARG A 178 5.11 6.37 -8.77
N LEU A 179 4.04 5.60 -9.01
CA LEU A 179 4.12 4.31 -9.69
C LEU A 179 4.72 4.46 -11.09
N ASN A 180 4.21 5.41 -11.89
CA ASN A 180 4.69 5.68 -13.24
C ASN A 180 6.10 6.29 -13.33
N ARG A 181 6.77 6.60 -12.23
CA ARG A 181 8.20 6.94 -12.23
C ARG A 181 9.08 5.77 -11.84
N THR A 182 8.48 4.74 -11.24
CA THR A 182 9.16 3.64 -10.58
C THR A 182 9.03 2.33 -11.36
N ILE A 183 7.90 2.13 -12.04
CA ILE A 183 7.52 0.86 -12.65
C ILE A 183 7.22 1.07 -14.12
N ARG A 184 7.86 0.25 -14.95
CA ARG A 184 7.60 0.15 -16.38
C ARG A 184 6.99 -1.22 -16.70
N LEU A 185 5.73 -1.23 -17.10
CA LEU A 185 5.03 -2.43 -17.53
C LEU A 185 5.00 -2.57 -19.05
N PRO A 186 4.97 -3.79 -19.60
CA PRO A 186 4.83 -4.03 -21.04
C PRO A 186 3.55 -3.44 -21.64
N ARG A 187 2.45 -3.45 -20.86
CA ARG A 187 1.15 -2.93 -21.27
C ARG A 187 0.64 -1.95 -20.22
N GLN A 188 -0.15 -0.97 -20.66
CA GLN A 188 -0.74 0.00 -19.76
C GLN A 188 -1.90 -0.65 -19.00
N VAL A 189 -1.90 -0.49 -17.69
CA VAL A 189 -2.93 -0.93 -16.74
C VAL A 189 -3.89 0.23 -16.49
N PRO A 190 -5.15 0.13 -16.95
CA PRO A 190 -6.21 1.05 -16.57
C PRO A 190 -6.45 1.00 -15.06
N VAL A 191 -6.68 2.16 -14.45
CA VAL A 191 -7.14 2.28 -13.06
C VAL A 191 -8.49 2.97 -13.09
N VAL A 192 -9.53 2.21 -12.80
CA VAL A 192 -10.93 2.63 -12.92
C VAL A 192 -11.63 2.57 -11.57
N VAL A 193 -12.82 3.17 -11.50
CA VAL A 193 -13.71 3.05 -10.35
C VAL A 193 -15.05 2.54 -10.83
N GLU A 194 -15.50 1.43 -10.25
CA GLU A 194 -16.74 0.76 -10.62
C GLU A 194 -17.53 0.30 -9.39
N ARG A 195 -18.80 -0.06 -9.58
CA ARG A 195 -19.63 -0.61 -8.51
C ARG A 195 -19.41 -2.11 -8.38
N CYS A 196 -18.86 -2.55 -7.26
CA CYS A 196 -18.60 -3.97 -7.00
C CYS A 196 -19.61 -4.59 -6.02
N GLY A 197 -20.21 -3.78 -5.12
CA GLY A 197 -20.98 -4.28 -4.00
C GLY A 197 -20.16 -4.62 -2.75
N GLU A 198 -18.86 -4.27 -2.72
CA GLU A 198 -17.95 -4.49 -1.59
C GLU A 198 -16.92 -3.35 -1.47
N ASP A 199 -16.35 -3.14 -0.27
CA ASP A 199 -15.39 -2.07 0.01
C ASP A 199 -13.94 -2.48 -0.27
N ASN A 200 -13.65 -2.91 -1.51
CA ASN A 200 -12.35 -3.45 -1.92
C ASN A 200 -11.78 -2.80 -3.21
N ALA A 201 -10.65 -3.31 -3.69
CA ALA A 201 -10.15 -3.11 -5.05
C ALA A 201 -9.54 -4.43 -5.55
N PHE A 202 -9.44 -4.56 -6.87
CA PHE A 202 -8.93 -5.78 -7.50
C PHE A 202 -8.13 -5.46 -8.75
N TYR A 203 -7.05 -6.21 -8.95
CA TYR A 203 -6.42 -6.40 -10.24
C TYR A 203 -7.06 -7.59 -10.98
N TYR A 204 -7.59 -7.33 -12.17
CA TYR A 204 -8.14 -8.36 -13.05
C TYR A 204 -7.09 -8.74 -14.12
N PRO A 205 -6.55 -9.97 -14.12
CA PRO A 205 -5.48 -10.36 -15.05
C PRO A 205 -5.98 -10.56 -16.49
N GLU A 206 -7.27 -10.83 -16.71
CA GLU A 206 -7.81 -10.99 -18.08
C GLU A 206 -7.93 -9.65 -18.81
N GLU A 207 -8.43 -8.62 -18.12
CA GLU A 207 -8.57 -7.25 -18.61
C GLU A 207 -7.30 -6.40 -18.40
N GLU A 208 -6.38 -6.89 -17.57
CA GLU A 208 -5.16 -6.20 -17.11
C GLU A 208 -5.42 -4.82 -16.52
N GLU A 209 -6.45 -4.72 -15.68
CA GLU A 209 -6.88 -3.46 -15.08
C GLU A 209 -7.02 -3.54 -13.56
N ILE A 210 -6.90 -2.38 -12.93
CA ILE A 210 -7.16 -2.20 -11.50
C ILE A 210 -8.51 -1.51 -11.35
N VAL A 211 -9.44 -2.18 -10.68
CA VAL A 211 -10.77 -1.66 -10.38
C VAL A 211 -10.84 -1.33 -8.89
N PHE A 212 -11.02 -0.05 -8.57
CA PHE A 212 -11.43 0.36 -7.24
C PHE A 212 -12.95 0.31 -7.11
N CYS A 213 -13.46 -0.33 -6.07
CA CYS A 213 -14.89 -0.34 -5.82
C CYS A 213 -15.36 1.02 -5.29
N GLU A 214 -16.45 1.54 -5.87
CA GLU A 214 -17.09 2.81 -5.49
C GLU A 214 -17.38 2.88 -3.97
N GLU A 215 -17.66 1.73 -3.35
CA GLU A 215 -17.99 1.56 -1.95
C GLU A 215 -16.78 1.74 -1.00
N MET A 216 -15.55 1.56 -1.50
CA MET A 216 -14.34 1.58 -0.65
C MET A 216 -14.11 2.96 0.00
N LEU A 217 -14.19 4.04 -0.78
CA LEU A 217 -13.99 5.39 -0.26
C LEU A 217 -14.99 5.80 0.83
N PRO A 218 -16.31 5.62 0.67
CA PRO A 218 -17.26 5.90 1.75
C PRO A 218 -17.07 4.97 2.95
N ALA A 219 -16.73 3.70 2.75
CA ALA A 219 -16.47 2.77 3.86
C ALA A 219 -15.26 3.21 4.71
N LEU A 220 -14.13 3.54 4.09
CA LEU A 220 -12.95 4.07 4.79
C LEU A 220 -13.27 5.36 5.56
N LYS A 221 -14.08 6.26 4.98
CA LYS A 221 -14.54 7.46 5.67
C LYS A 221 -15.44 7.15 6.86
N ALA A 222 -16.32 6.16 6.75
CA ALA A 222 -17.20 5.77 7.85
C ALA A 222 -16.41 5.13 9.01
N ARG A 223 -15.46 4.24 8.68
CA ARG A 223 -14.55 3.62 9.66
C ARG A 223 -13.74 4.65 10.44
N ARG A 224 -13.26 5.73 9.77
CA ARG A 224 -12.61 6.89 10.41
C ARG A 224 -13.45 7.55 11.51
N THR A 225 -14.78 7.60 11.34
CA THR A 225 -15.65 8.29 12.30
C THR A 225 -15.97 7.46 13.54
N LYS A 226 -15.74 6.14 13.47
CA LYS A 226 -15.88 5.21 14.58
C LYS A 226 -14.51 4.99 15.23
N THR A 227 -14.09 5.94 16.07
CA THR A 227 -13.01 5.69 17.02
C THR A 227 -13.45 4.53 17.94
N PRO A 228 -12.58 3.55 18.26
CA PRO A 228 -12.82 2.68 19.41
C PRO A 228 -12.93 3.50 20.70
#